data_AF-A0A6S7HB27-F1
#
_entry.id   AF-A0A6S7HB27-F1
#
_cell.length_a   1.000
_cell.length_b   1.000
_cell.length_c   1.000
_cell.angle_alpha   90.00
_cell.angle_beta   90.00
_cell.angle_gamma   90.00
#
_symmetry.space_group_name_H-M   'P 1'
#
loop_
_entity.id
_entity.type
_entity.pdbx_description
1 polymer ?
#
loop_
_entity_poly.entity_id
_entity_poly.type
_entity_poly.pdbx_seq_one_letter_code
_entity_poly.pdbx_strand_id
1 'polypeptide(L)'
;MENLRFNVSKCKVLTITRKKNPIIHDYTLASENLTRVDSKKDLGITTASKLNWDIHANIFVAKANKILGVLRRTCTKLMDMKATRTLYLSLVKSQLCYATEVWSPVNSVQILRRVEKVQRRATRSTTMTKRGEL
;
A
#
# COMPACT_ATOMS: atom_id res chain seq x y z
N MET A 1 -4.15 30.01 -25.02
CA MET A 1 -3.95 29.24 -23.78
C MET A 1 -4.81 28.00 -23.88
N GLU A 2 -4.20 26.82 -23.94
CA GLU A 2 -4.97 25.58 -24.04
C GLU A 2 -5.79 25.35 -22.77
N ASN A 3 -7.07 25.07 -22.98
CA ASN A 3 -8.06 24.99 -21.93
C ASN A 3 -8.05 23.56 -21.35
N LEU A 4 -7.11 23.27 -20.45
CA LEU A 4 -7.00 21.96 -19.81
C LEU A 4 -8.23 21.73 -18.91
N ARG A 5 -9.16 20.90 -19.39
CA ARG A 5 -10.37 20.54 -18.64
C ARG A 5 -10.08 19.47 -17.60
N PHE A 6 -10.36 19.78 -16.33
CA PHE A 6 -10.26 18.80 -15.24
C PHE A 6 -11.45 17.84 -15.25
N ASN A 7 -11.19 16.58 -14.91
CA ASN A 7 -12.26 15.61 -14.67
C ASN A 7 -12.76 15.76 -13.22
N VAL A 8 -13.84 16.52 -13.06
CA VAL A 8 -14.44 16.84 -11.75
C VAL A 8 -14.77 15.58 -10.94
N SER A 9 -15.25 14.51 -11.58
CA SER A 9 -15.59 13.26 -10.89
C SER A 9 -14.41 12.61 -10.16
N LYS A 10 -13.18 12.82 -10.66
CA LYS A 10 -11.93 12.31 -10.06
C LYS A 10 -11.34 13.27 -9.02
N CYS A 11 -11.67 14.55 -9.08
CA CYS A 11 -11.26 15.57 -8.12
C CYS A 11 -12.07 15.43 -6.82
N LYS A 12 -11.39 15.51 -5.68
CA LYS A 12 -11.99 15.33 -4.34
C LYS A 12 -11.36 16.33 -3.38
N VAL A 13 -12.11 16.73 -2.35
CA VAL A 13 -11.60 17.58 -1.27
C VAL A 13 -11.17 16.68 -0.11
N LEU A 14 -9.92 16.79 0.30
CA LEU A 14 -9.38 16.12 1.49
C LEU A 14 -8.79 17.20 2.40
N THR A 15 -9.30 17.32 3.62
CA THR A 15 -8.73 18.24 4.62
C THR A 15 -7.84 17.48 5.57
N ILE A 16 -6.59 17.93 5.67
CA ILE A 16 -5.60 17.38 6.58
C ILE A 16 -5.29 18.46 7.62
N THR A 17 -5.62 18.21 8.89
CA THR A 17 -5.38 19.17 9.97
C THR A 17 -5.30 18.48 11.32
N ARG A 18 -4.60 19.13 12.26
CA ARG A 18 -4.57 18.75 13.69
C ARG A 18 -5.58 19.53 14.54
N LYS A 19 -6.31 20.49 13.94
CA LYS A 19 -7.31 21.28 14.66
C LYS A 19 -8.49 20.40 15.07
N LYS A 20 -9.00 20.59 16.30
CA LYS A 20 -10.23 19.92 16.78
C LYS A 20 -11.45 20.30 15.95
N ASN A 21 -11.51 21.58 15.56
CA ASN A 21 -12.56 22.14 14.70
C ASN A 21 -11.94 22.48 13.33
N PRO A 22 -12.00 21.57 12.35
CA PRO A 22 -11.52 21.82 11.00
C PRO A 22 -12.39 22.86 10.29
N ILE A 23 -11.78 23.66 9.42
CA ILE A 23 -12.54 24.55 8.52
C ILE A 23 -13.14 23.68 7.42
N ILE A 24 -14.46 23.66 7.35
CA ILE A 24 -15.20 22.94 6.30
C ILE A 24 -15.68 23.99 5.31
N HIS A 25 -15.19 23.87 4.08
CA HIS A 25 -15.60 24.70 2.96
C HIS A 25 -15.98 23.79 1.79
N ASP A 26 -17.03 24.20 1.08
CA ASP A 26 -17.53 23.51 -0.11
C ASP A 26 -16.87 24.12 -1.33
N TYR A 27 -15.95 23.34 -1.92
CA TYR A 27 -15.20 23.79 -3.09
C TYR A 27 -15.94 23.39 -4.36
N THR A 28 -15.97 24.31 -5.32
CA THR A 28 -16.56 24.08 -6.64
C THR A 28 -15.48 24.06 -7.72
N LEU A 29 -15.60 23.18 -8.70
CA LEU A 29 -14.74 23.12 -9.87
C LEU A 29 -15.61 22.97 -11.12
N ALA A 30 -15.42 23.85 -12.13
CA ALA A 30 -16.26 23.89 -13.33
C ALA A 30 -17.77 23.96 -13.03
N SER A 31 -18.16 24.76 -12.02
CA SER A 31 -19.54 24.91 -11.52
C SER A 31 -20.17 23.66 -10.91
N GLU A 32 -19.38 22.62 -10.63
CA GLU A 32 -19.80 21.41 -9.91
C GLU A 32 -19.17 21.36 -8.50
N ASN A 33 -19.93 20.91 -7.51
CA ASN A 33 -19.44 20.75 -6.14
C ASN A 33 -18.52 19.54 -6.01
N LEU A 34 -17.33 19.76 -5.43
CA LEU A 34 -16.40 18.68 -5.15
C LEU A 34 -16.81 17.91 -3.90
N THR A 35 -16.91 16.59 -4.03
CA THR A 35 -17.21 15.73 -2.88
C THR A 35 -16.02 15.68 -1.93
N ARG A 36 -16.29 15.92 -0.65
CA ARG A 36 -15.34 15.77 0.46
C ARG A 36 -15.17 14.31 0.84
N VAL A 37 -13.93 13.90 1.13
CA VAL A 37 -13.58 12.52 1.49
C VAL A 37 -12.60 12.50 2.67
N ASP A 38 -12.61 11.41 3.43
CA ASP A 38 -11.67 11.18 4.53
C ASP A 38 -10.38 10.49 4.10
N SER A 39 -10.37 9.89 2.91
CA SER A 39 -9.16 9.35 2.32
C SER A 39 -9.17 9.48 0.82
N LYS A 40 -8.01 9.71 0.23
CA LYS A 40 -7.83 9.77 -1.22
C LYS A 40 -6.59 9.01 -1.62
N LYS A 41 -6.72 8.22 -2.67
CA LYS A 41 -5.59 7.58 -3.33
C LYS A 41 -5.03 8.51 -4.40
N ASP A 42 -3.72 8.75 -4.33
CA ASP A 42 -2.95 9.45 -5.34
C ASP A 42 -1.58 8.78 -5.53
N LEU A 43 -1.16 8.61 -6.78
CA LEU A 43 0.08 7.89 -7.17
C LEU A 43 0.28 6.54 -6.43
N GLY A 44 -0.80 5.80 -6.13
CA GLY A 44 -0.69 4.52 -5.42
C GLY A 44 -0.64 4.63 -3.89
N ILE A 45 -0.47 5.82 -3.33
CA ILE A 45 -0.48 6.11 -1.89
C ILE A 45 -1.89 6.51 -1.48
N THR A 46 -2.36 6.05 -0.32
CA THR A 46 -3.67 6.44 0.20
C THR A 46 -3.49 7.32 1.42
N THR A 47 -3.78 8.60 1.26
CA THR A 47 -3.65 9.60 2.33
C THR A 47 -4.99 9.76 3.03
N ALA A 48 -4.97 9.66 4.35
CA ALA A 48 -6.14 9.89 5.20
C ALA A 48 -6.15 11.33 5.76
N SER A 49 -7.32 11.85 6.10
CA SER A 49 -7.51 13.18 6.70
C SER A 49 -6.74 13.37 8.00
N LYS A 50 -6.57 12.29 8.77
CA LYS A 50 -5.78 12.25 10.02
C LYS A 50 -4.27 12.10 9.79
N LEU A 51 -3.81 12.00 8.54
CA LEU A 51 -2.43 11.70 8.15
C LEU A 51 -1.85 10.45 8.84
N ASN A 52 -2.70 9.45 9.10
CA ASN A 52 -2.26 8.12 9.50
C ASN A 52 -2.15 7.22 8.27
N TRP A 53 -1.32 6.19 8.39
CA TRP A 53 -1.00 5.28 7.29
C TRP A 53 -1.68 3.92 7.43
N ASP A 54 -2.60 3.75 8.38
CA ASP A 54 -3.26 2.46 8.65
C ASP A 54 -4.09 1.97 7.46
N ILE A 55 -4.85 2.87 6.83
CA ILE A 55 -5.64 2.56 5.63
C ILE A 55 -4.70 2.13 4.50
N HIS A 56 -3.64 2.90 4.27
CA HIS A 56 -2.64 2.58 3.26
C HIS A 56 -1.96 1.23 3.53
N ALA A 57 -1.56 0.99 4.78
CA ALA A 57 -0.97 -0.26 5.25
C ALA A 57 -1.89 -1.46 5.05
N ASN A 58 -3.17 -1.33 5.36
CA ASN A 58 -4.17 -2.37 5.07
C ASN A 58 -4.15 -2.75 3.59
N ILE A 59 -4.17 -1.76 2.70
CA ILE A 59 -4.22 -1.97 1.26
C ILE A 59 -2.96 -2.65 0.74
N PHE A 60 -1.76 -2.10 1.02
CA PHE A 60 -0.53 -2.65 0.44
C PHE A 60 -0.13 -3.99 1.08
N VAL A 61 -0.39 -4.19 2.38
CA VAL A 61 -0.16 -5.48 3.05
C VAL A 61 -1.10 -6.56 2.49
N ALA A 62 -2.37 -6.24 2.26
CA ALA A 62 -3.30 -7.17 1.64
C ALA A 62 -2.86 -7.53 0.21
N LYS A 63 -2.43 -6.53 -0.58
CA LYS A 63 -1.89 -6.75 -1.92
C LYS A 63 -0.65 -7.66 -1.91
N ALA A 64 0.31 -7.39 -1.02
CA ALA A 64 1.51 -8.20 -0.87
C ALA A 64 1.18 -9.65 -0.46
N ASN A 65 0.25 -9.86 0.47
CA ASN A 65 -0.21 -11.21 0.84
C ASN A 65 -0.92 -11.93 -0.31
N LYS A 66 -1.72 -11.22 -1.11
CA LYS A 66 -2.39 -11.80 -2.29
C LYS A 66 -1.36 -12.33 -3.29
N ILE A 67 -0.35 -11.52 -3.61
CA ILE A 67 0.74 -11.89 -4.52
C ILE A 67 1.52 -13.08 -3.94
N LEU A 68 1.91 -13.02 -2.65
CA LEU A 68 2.60 -14.11 -1.99
C LEU A 68 1.78 -15.41 -2.01
N GLY A 69 0.46 -15.33 -1.83
CA GLY A 69 -0.44 -16.47 -1.92
C GLY A 69 -0.50 -17.08 -3.33
N VAL A 70 -0.48 -16.26 -4.37
CA VAL A 70 -0.38 -16.73 -5.77
C VAL A 70 0.95 -17.45 -5.98
N LEU A 71 2.07 -16.81 -5.64
CA LEU A 71 3.40 -17.40 -5.75
C LEU A 71 3.50 -18.75 -5.04
N ARG A 72 2.90 -18.87 -3.85
CA ARG A 72 2.88 -20.13 -3.10
C ARG A 72 2.05 -21.24 -3.76
N ARG A 73 1.01 -20.91 -4.52
CA ARG A 73 0.21 -21.91 -5.21
C ARG A 73 0.83 -22.31 -6.55
N THR A 74 1.49 -21.39 -7.23
CA THR A 74 2.00 -21.61 -8.59
C THR A 74 3.47 -22.02 -8.64
N CYS A 75 4.31 -21.46 -7.77
CA CYS A 75 5.78 -21.54 -7.91
C CYS A 75 6.43 -22.57 -6.98
N THR A 76 5.77 -23.00 -5.90
CA THR A 76 6.39 -23.81 -4.82
C THR A 76 6.86 -25.19 -5.27
N LYS A 77 6.29 -25.76 -6.34
CA LYS A 77 6.69 -27.08 -6.87
C LYS A 77 7.59 -27.01 -8.11
N LEU A 78 7.75 -25.83 -8.71
CA LEU A 78 8.28 -25.68 -10.07
C LEU A 78 9.58 -24.89 -10.15
N MET A 79 9.99 -24.19 -9.08
CA MET A 79 11.04 -23.18 -9.17
C MET A 79 12.19 -23.41 -8.18
N ASP A 80 13.40 -23.22 -8.69
CA ASP A 80 14.62 -23.12 -7.89
C ASP A 80 14.52 -22.01 -6.83
N MET A 81 15.30 -22.14 -5.75
CA MET A 81 15.37 -21.15 -4.67
C MET A 81 15.75 -19.77 -5.20
N LYS A 82 16.65 -19.67 -6.18
CA LYS A 82 17.03 -18.38 -6.78
C LYS A 82 15.85 -17.74 -7.53
N ALA A 83 15.11 -18.52 -8.32
CA ALA A 83 13.94 -18.04 -9.03
C ALA A 83 12.83 -17.57 -8.07
N THR A 84 12.57 -18.34 -7.02
CA THR A 84 11.59 -17.98 -5.97
C THR A 84 12.00 -16.69 -5.25
N ARG A 85 13.29 -16.53 -4.94
CA ARG A 85 13.81 -15.29 -4.34
C ARG A 85 13.62 -14.09 -5.27
N THR A 86 13.95 -14.23 -6.56
CA THR A 86 13.78 -13.17 -7.56
C THR A 86 12.32 -12.74 -7.67
N LEU A 87 11.38 -13.70 -7.71
CA LEU A 87 9.94 -13.40 -7.75
C LEU A 87 9.45 -12.70 -6.49
N TYR A 88 9.90 -13.15 -5.32
CA TYR A 88 9.57 -12.48 -4.06
C TYR A 88 10.07 -11.04 -4.05
N LEU A 89 11.33 -10.79 -4.44
CA LEU A 89 11.91 -9.44 -4.44
C LEU A 89 11.21 -8.52 -5.45
N SER A 90 10.98 -9.00 -6.67
CA SER A 90 10.38 -8.21 -7.75
C SER A 90 8.89 -7.96 -7.56
N LEU A 91 8.13 -8.89 -6.98
CA LEU A 91 6.67 -8.79 -6.92
C LEU A 91 6.10 -8.49 -5.54
N VAL A 92 6.72 -9.01 -4.46
CA VAL A 92 6.21 -8.83 -3.08
C VAL A 92 6.97 -7.72 -2.37
N LYS A 93 8.31 -7.78 -2.34
CA LYS A 93 9.15 -6.78 -1.67
C LYS A 93 8.97 -5.40 -2.32
N SER A 94 8.92 -5.33 -3.65
CA SER A 94 8.68 -4.08 -4.38
C SER A 94 7.39 -3.37 -3.94
N GLN A 95 6.31 -4.11 -3.67
CA GLN A 95 5.06 -3.54 -3.17
C GLN A 95 5.17 -3.04 -1.73
N LEU A 96 5.95 -3.74 -0.90
CA LEU A 96 6.18 -3.37 0.51
C LEU A 96 7.17 -2.21 0.67
N CYS A 97 8.00 -1.92 -0.33
CA CYS A 97 8.99 -0.85 -0.31
C CYS A 97 8.58 0.38 -1.12
N TYR A 98 7.46 0.32 -1.85
CA TYR A 98 6.97 1.45 -2.64
C TYR A 98 6.63 2.64 -1.74
N ALA A 99 7.21 3.81 -2.03
CA ALA A 99 6.95 5.07 -1.34
C ALA A 99 7.17 5.05 0.20
N THR A 100 8.12 4.25 0.69
CA THR A 100 8.47 4.17 2.12
C THR A 100 8.80 5.53 2.73
N GLU A 101 9.44 6.42 1.99
CA GLU A 101 9.76 7.79 2.44
C GLU A 101 8.53 8.58 2.89
N VAL A 102 7.35 8.25 2.37
CA VAL A 102 6.09 8.92 2.70
C VAL A 102 5.40 8.25 3.89
N TRP A 103 5.23 6.92 3.84
CA TRP A 103 4.36 6.22 4.80
C TRP A 103 5.09 5.48 5.92
N SER A 104 6.43 5.40 5.91
CA SER A 104 7.22 4.68 6.92
C SER A 104 7.83 5.61 7.97
N PRO A 105 7.03 6.31 8.81
CA PRO A 105 7.61 7.03 9.93
C PRO A 105 8.10 6.03 10.98
N VAL A 106 9.24 6.34 11.60
CA VAL A 106 9.91 5.55 12.66
C VAL A 106 8.94 5.13 13.78
N ASN A 107 7.89 5.92 14.02
CA ASN A 107 6.96 5.73 15.13
C ASN A 107 5.80 4.75 14.84
N SER A 108 5.66 4.23 13.61
CA SER A 108 4.56 3.33 13.23
C SER A 108 4.89 1.84 13.42
N VAL A 109 5.21 1.45 14.66
CA VAL A 109 5.61 0.08 15.03
C VAL A 109 4.61 -0.98 14.55
N GLN A 110 3.30 -0.69 14.62
CA GLN A 110 2.27 -1.62 14.17
C GLN A 110 2.34 -1.90 12.66
N ILE A 111 2.59 -0.88 11.84
CA ILE A 111 2.73 -1.01 10.39
C ILE A 111 3.99 -1.84 10.08
N LEU A 112 5.11 -1.53 10.73
CA LEU A 112 6.37 -2.27 10.57
C LEU A 112 6.20 -3.76 10.90
N ARG A 113 5.53 -4.09 12.02
CA ARG A 113 5.22 -5.49 12.40
C ARG A 113 4.40 -6.22 11.34
N ARG A 114 3.46 -5.53 10.69
CA ARG A 114 2.62 -6.12 9.64
C ARG A 114 3.41 -6.38 8.37
N VAL A 115 4.30 -5.46 7.98
CA VAL A 115 5.25 -5.64 6.87
C VAL A 115 6.15 -6.83 7.15
N GLU A 116 6.77 -6.87 8.33
CA GLU A 116 7.66 -7.94 8.76
C GLU A 116 6.94 -9.31 8.75
N LYS A 117 5.67 -9.36 9.17
CA LYS A 117 4.87 -10.59 9.11
C LYS A 117 4.74 -11.14 7.68
N VAL A 118 4.61 -10.29 6.67
CA VAL A 118 4.59 -10.72 5.26
C VAL A 118 5.96 -11.26 4.86
N GLN A 119 7.04 -10.57 5.22
CA GLN A 119 8.41 -10.99 4.90
C GLN A 119 8.74 -12.34 5.57
N ARG A 120 8.45 -12.51 6.86
CA ARG A 120 8.63 -13.78 7.60
C ARG A 120 7.85 -14.93 6.97
N ARG A 121 6.62 -14.68 6.50
CA ARG A 121 5.83 -15.68 5.76
C ARG A 121 6.53 -16.07 4.47
N ALA A 122 7.02 -15.10 3.69
CA ALA A 122 7.72 -15.38 2.45
C ALA A 122 8.99 -16.21 2.68
N THR A 123 9.82 -15.84 3.67
CA THR A 123 11.05 -16.57 4.00
C THR A 123 10.77 -18.01 4.42
N ARG A 124 9.73 -18.26 5.21
CA ARG A 124 9.33 -19.63 5.58
C ARG A 124 9.00 -20.50 4.37
N SER A 125 8.57 -19.92 3.24
CA SER A 125 8.31 -20.69 2.02
C SER A 125 9.58 -20.98 1.22
N THR A 126 10.60 -20.13 1.31
CA THR A 126 11.90 -20.38 0.67
C THR A 126 12.79 -21.33 1.45
N THR A 127 12.67 -21.39 2.79
CA THR A 127 13.49 -22.24 3.65
C THR A 127 12.90 -23.65 3.89
N MET A 128 11.84 -24.05 3.19
CA MET A 128 11.31 -25.43 3.24
C MET A 128 12.16 -26.42 2.42
N THR A 129 13.47 -26.18 2.33
CA THR A 129 14.45 -27.20 1.99
C THR A 129 14.74 -27.98 3.28
N LYS A 130 14.23 -29.21 3.33
CA LYS A 130 14.51 -30.30 4.31
C LYS A 130 14.21 -29.99 5.79
N ARG A 131 12.94 -30.09 6.18
CA ARG A 131 12.56 -30.45 7.57
C ARG A 131 12.07 -31.90 7.60
N GLY A 132 12.89 -32.81 7.08
CA GLY A 132 12.55 -34.22 6.87
C GLY A 132 13.61 -35.08 6.19
N GLU A 133 14.85 -34.62 6.06
CA GLU A 133 15.98 -35.50 5.73
C GLU A 133 17.06 -35.21 6.77
N LEU A 134 17.33 -36.25 7.57
CA LEU A 134 18.36 -36.49 8.58
C LEU A 134 19.47 -35.44 8.73
#